data_AF-A0A1H6F3L1-F1
#
_entry.id   AF-A0A1H6F3L1-F1
#
_cell.length_a   1.000
_cell.length_b   1.000
_cell.length_c   1.000
_cell.angle_alpha   90.00
_cell.angle_beta   90.00
_cell.angle_gamma   90.00
#
_symmetry.space_group_name_H-M   'P 1'
#
loop_
_entity.id
_entity.type
_entity.pdbx_description
1 polymer ?
#
loop_
_entity_poly.entity_id
_entity_poly.type
_entity_poly.pdbx_seq_one_letter_code
_entity_poly.pdbx_strand_id
1 'polypeptide(L)'
;MTWKRIAGLSFAAAPLLVLAGWALMRLDGTGGHEPGWTLAHIAWVISSLMYGIVGVELYRRSGGGLPATGSMIVAVVGAGCLTVQMVIDLVVGFSTDNRDDMRALSGQIHDLPGVQLAIYDVGPVLLFLALVAQAIHLAAQGKAGRLFAALVTVGVLVSGAELVVEIPLRLAQAGSSMILCVAFLPMARELLGAVTWRDIAGWSLILAPVAQIGGWTLMRFGGNEGAEPQTTIAHSVWLAGFVMLAIVCVELYRRVQSRGAGQVLARVSLAVALISVSASIAEMIVDLYVGFATDTHAEWEVLDRQIRSIPAAEEILYGFGTQLVYLGFLALVIQLAVLKRIGGATLALVLATLVLFVAYELLDGPGRQALMPFAVLCMWLALAPLGRRLLKPGQGVSGGTALRARSSA
;
A
#
# COMPACT_ATOMS: atom_id res chain seq x y z
N MET A 1 -11.47 -15.04 -10.42
CA MET A 1 -10.39 -15.19 -9.41
C MET A 1 -10.73 -16.41 -8.56
N THR A 2 -9.77 -17.27 -8.21
CA THR A 2 -10.05 -18.47 -7.39
C THR A 2 -10.25 -18.09 -5.91
N TRP A 3 -11.03 -18.89 -5.16
CA TRP A 3 -11.23 -18.67 -3.71
C TRP A 3 -9.91 -18.50 -2.95
N LYS A 4 -8.92 -19.38 -3.20
CA LYS A 4 -7.59 -19.30 -2.57
C LYS A 4 -6.95 -17.92 -2.75
N ARG A 5 -7.05 -17.33 -3.95
CA ARG A 5 -6.50 -15.98 -4.21
C ARG A 5 -7.27 -14.90 -3.46
N ILE A 6 -8.60 -14.98 -3.43
CA ILE A 6 -9.43 -14.01 -2.70
C ILE A 6 -9.10 -14.07 -1.20
N ALA A 7 -9.06 -15.26 -0.62
CA ALA A 7 -8.71 -15.46 0.77
C ALA A 7 -7.27 -14.99 1.07
N GLY A 8 -6.30 -15.37 0.22
CA GLY A 8 -4.91 -14.94 0.36
C GLY A 8 -4.73 -13.42 0.30
N LEU A 9 -5.45 -12.74 -0.61
CA LEU A 9 -5.49 -11.28 -0.65
C LEU A 9 -6.14 -10.70 0.61
N SER A 10 -7.20 -11.33 1.12
CA SER A 10 -7.89 -10.88 2.33
C SER A 10 -6.98 -10.96 3.57
N PHE A 11 -6.21 -12.05 3.73
CA PHE A 11 -5.19 -12.17 4.78
C PHE A 11 -4.11 -11.07 4.67
N ALA A 12 -3.71 -10.70 3.45
CA ALA A 12 -2.70 -9.66 3.26
C ALA A 12 -3.23 -8.24 3.45
N ALA A 13 -4.42 -7.95 2.92
CA ALA A 13 -4.92 -6.60 2.76
C ALA A 13 -5.81 -6.13 3.92
N ALA A 14 -6.56 -7.02 4.58
CA ALA A 14 -7.45 -6.61 5.69
C ALA A 14 -6.73 -5.79 6.78
N PRO A 15 -5.67 -6.29 7.44
CA PRO A 15 -4.97 -5.50 8.45
C PRO A 15 -4.31 -4.23 7.88
N LEU A 16 -3.84 -4.25 6.63
CA LEU A 16 -3.28 -3.07 5.96
C LEU A 16 -4.33 -1.99 5.70
N LEU A 17 -5.57 -2.36 5.38
CA LEU A 17 -6.67 -1.43 5.18
C LEU A 17 -7.12 -0.82 6.51
N VAL A 18 -7.10 -1.57 7.61
CA VAL A 18 -7.29 -0.99 8.95
C VAL A 18 -6.21 0.04 9.25
N LEU A 19 -4.94 -0.31 9.01
CA LEU A 19 -3.81 0.59 9.22
C LEU A 19 -3.90 1.83 8.33
N ALA A 20 -4.30 1.67 7.07
CA ALA A 20 -4.51 2.79 6.14
C ALA A 20 -5.64 3.71 6.61
N GLY A 21 -6.78 3.15 7.03
CA GLY A 21 -7.87 3.95 7.59
C GLY A 21 -7.47 4.66 8.89
N TRP A 22 -6.73 3.98 9.78
CA TRP A 22 -6.16 4.63 10.97
C TRP A 22 -5.24 5.79 10.60
N ALA A 23 -4.35 5.57 9.63
CA ALA A 23 -3.41 6.59 9.16
C ALA A 23 -4.15 7.82 8.63
N LEU A 24 -5.13 7.59 7.73
CA LEU A 24 -5.98 8.62 7.15
C LEU A 24 -6.75 9.45 8.19
N MET A 25 -7.17 8.82 9.29
CA MET A 25 -8.01 9.49 10.28
C MET A 25 -7.24 10.15 11.43
N ARG A 26 -6.02 9.69 11.72
CA ARG A 26 -5.34 9.99 12.98
C ARG A 26 -3.99 10.66 12.85
N LEU A 27 -3.30 10.43 11.74
CA LEU A 27 -1.96 10.97 11.61
C LEU A 27 -1.94 12.48 11.39
N ASP A 28 -3.07 13.04 10.96
CA ASP A 28 -3.24 14.48 10.68
C ASP A 28 -3.65 15.30 11.92
N GLY A 29 -3.61 14.73 13.14
CA GLY A 29 -3.94 15.45 14.39
C GLY A 29 -5.41 15.89 14.58
N THR A 30 -6.20 16.01 13.50
CA THR A 30 -7.48 16.72 13.49
C THR A 30 -8.73 15.84 13.64
N GLY A 31 -8.55 14.56 13.94
CA GLY A 31 -9.66 13.63 14.23
C GLY A 31 -10.58 13.34 13.04
N GLY A 32 -10.04 13.37 11.83
CA GLY A 32 -10.78 13.04 10.60
C GLY A 32 -11.52 14.23 10.01
N HIS A 33 -10.79 15.12 9.33
CA HIS A 33 -11.38 15.99 8.32
C HIS A 33 -11.56 15.27 6.99
N GLU A 34 -12.46 15.77 6.16
CA GLU A 34 -12.62 15.28 4.80
C GLU A 34 -11.45 15.71 3.90
N PRO A 35 -11.03 14.88 2.93
CA PRO A 35 -11.60 13.57 2.56
C PRO A 35 -11.06 12.39 3.38
N GLY A 36 -10.15 12.62 4.33
CA GLY A 36 -9.47 11.56 5.09
C GLY A 36 -10.45 10.71 5.90
N TRP A 37 -11.44 11.35 6.52
CA TRP A 37 -12.52 10.68 7.25
C TRP A 37 -13.30 9.71 6.36
N THR A 38 -13.81 10.16 5.20
CA THR A 38 -14.56 9.30 4.28
C THR A 38 -13.70 8.14 3.77
N LEU A 39 -12.46 8.41 3.37
CA LEU A 39 -11.56 7.38 2.85
C LEU A 39 -11.21 6.33 3.92
N ALA A 40 -11.08 6.74 5.20
CA ALA A 40 -10.85 5.83 6.30
C ALA A 40 -12.02 4.85 6.49
N HIS A 41 -13.26 5.33 6.48
CA HIS A 41 -14.44 4.49 6.62
C HIS A 41 -14.60 3.54 5.43
N ILE A 42 -14.33 3.99 4.20
CA ILE A 42 -14.30 3.11 3.03
C ILE A 42 -13.25 2.00 3.19
N ALA A 43 -12.04 2.34 3.64
CA ALA A 43 -11.00 1.36 3.90
C ALA A 43 -11.43 0.34 4.97
N TRP A 44 -12.08 0.79 6.04
CA TRP A 44 -12.60 -0.07 7.11
C TRP A 44 -13.75 -0.96 6.67
N VAL A 45 -14.66 -0.48 5.81
CA VAL A 45 -15.71 -1.31 5.16
C VAL A 45 -15.08 -2.43 4.33
N ILE A 46 -14.09 -2.11 3.50
CA ILE A 46 -13.43 -3.14 2.67
C ILE A 46 -12.69 -4.13 3.58
N SER A 47 -12.03 -3.63 4.63
CA SER A 47 -11.34 -4.46 5.61
C SER A 47 -12.27 -5.42 6.35
N SER A 48 -13.42 -4.96 6.84
CA SER A 48 -14.37 -5.80 7.58
C SER A 48 -14.89 -6.95 6.71
N LEU A 49 -15.23 -6.67 5.45
CA LEU A 49 -15.60 -7.69 4.47
C LEU A 49 -14.47 -8.72 4.25
N MET A 50 -13.22 -8.26 4.13
CA MET A 50 -12.06 -9.15 3.99
C MET A 50 -11.81 -9.98 5.25
N TYR A 51 -11.99 -9.44 6.45
CA TYR A 51 -11.92 -10.23 7.68
C TYR A 51 -13.02 -11.29 7.77
N GLY A 52 -14.22 -11.01 7.26
CA GLY A 52 -15.26 -12.03 7.09
C GLY A 52 -14.80 -13.19 6.20
N ILE A 53 -14.14 -12.88 5.08
CA ILE A 53 -13.54 -13.89 4.18
C ILE A 53 -12.43 -14.68 4.89
N VAL A 54 -11.58 -14.00 5.69
CA VAL A 54 -10.56 -14.67 6.54
C VAL A 54 -11.22 -15.67 7.48
N GLY A 55 -12.30 -15.29 8.17
CA GLY A 55 -13.03 -16.19 9.08
C GLY A 55 -13.60 -17.44 8.37
N VAL A 56 -14.09 -17.28 7.13
CA VAL A 56 -14.56 -18.41 6.31
C VAL A 56 -13.39 -19.32 5.90
N GLU A 57 -12.23 -18.77 5.55
CA GLU A 57 -11.08 -19.59 5.17
C GLU A 57 -10.47 -20.35 6.36
N LEU A 58 -10.43 -19.74 7.55
CA LEU A 58 -9.99 -20.43 8.76
C LEU A 58 -10.90 -21.62 9.10
N TYR A 59 -12.22 -21.47 8.91
CA TYR A 59 -13.17 -22.58 9.00
C TYR A 59 -12.92 -23.68 7.97
N ARG A 60 -12.69 -23.32 6.70
CA ARG A 60 -12.39 -24.30 5.65
C ARG A 60 -11.15 -25.12 5.99
N ARG A 61 -10.14 -24.50 6.60
CA ARG A 61 -8.91 -25.17 7.04
C ARG A 61 -9.13 -26.08 8.25
N SER A 62 -10.05 -25.74 9.15
CA SER A 62 -10.33 -26.58 10.33
C SER A 62 -10.98 -27.92 9.95
N GLY A 63 -11.56 -28.03 8.75
CA GLY A 63 -12.27 -29.23 8.30
C GLY A 63 -13.69 -29.34 8.86
N GLY A 64 -14.23 -28.26 9.43
CA GLY A 64 -15.58 -28.19 9.97
C GLY A 64 -15.71 -28.57 11.45
N GLY A 65 -16.90 -29.01 11.84
CA GLY A 65 -17.27 -29.32 13.24
C GLY A 65 -17.98 -28.16 13.94
N LEU A 66 -18.78 -28.47 14.97
CA LEU A 66 -19.64 -27.49 15.64
C LEU A 66 -18.89 -26.24 16.15
N PRO A 67 -17.71 -26.34 16.81
CA PRO A 67 -16.97 -25.16 17.26
C PRO A 67 -16.45 -24.31 16.11
N ALA A 68 -16.01 -24.94 15.01
CA ALA A 68 -15.52 -24.23 13.84
C ALA A 68 -16.66 -23.53 13.08
N THR A 69 -17.81 -24.21 12.93
CA THR A 69 -19.00 -23.62 12.32
C THR A 69 -19.53 -22.45 13.15
N GLY A 70 -19.64 -22.62 14.47
CA GLY A 70 -20.07 -21.56 15.37
C GLY A 70 -19.16 -20.34 15.30
N SER A 71 -17.85 -20.53 15.42
CA SER A 71 -16.89 -19.42 15.31
C SER A 71 -16.91 -18.76 13.93
N MET A 72 -17.12 -19.51 12.84
CA MET A 72 -17.27 -18.93 11.50
C MET A 72 -18.51 -18.04 11.37
N ILE A 73 -19.66 -18.50 11.87
CA ILE A 73 -20.90 -17.71 11.87
C ILE A 73 -20.68 -16.42 12.68
N VAL A 74 -20.09 -16.53 13.88
CA VAL A 74 -19.79 -15.38 14.73
C VAL A 74 -18.84 -14.40 14.04
N ALA A 75 -17.81 -14.89 13.33
CA ALA A 75 -16.91 -14.04 12.53
C ALA A 75 -17.66 -13.28 11.43
N VAL A 76 -18.50 -13.97 10.65
CA VAL A 76 -19.26 -13.36 9.54
C VAL A 76 -20.28 -12.35 10.06
N VAL A 77 -20.99 -12.67 11.16
CA VAL A 77 -21.93 -11.74 11.81
C VAL A 77 -21.20 -10.51 12.33
N GLY A 78 -20.08 -10.69 13.04
CA GLY A 78 -19.31 -9.56 13.56
C GLY A 78 -18.72 -8.69 12.45
N ALA A 79 -18.25 -9.28 11.36
CA ALA A 79 -17.85 -8.55 10.16
C ALA A 79 -19.03 -7.78 9.54
N GLY A 80 -20.22 -8.37 9.52
CA GLY A 80 -21.45 -7.71 9.10
C GLY A 80 -21.78 -6.49 9.96
N CYS A 81 -21.78 -6.64 11.29
CA CYS A 81 -22.02 -5.54 12.22
C CYS A 81 -21.00 -4.40 12.02
N LEU A 82 -19.71 -4.70 11.96
CA LEU A 82 -18.67 -3.70 11.73
C LEU A 82 -18.83 -3.01 10.36
N THR A 83 -19.25 -3.75 9.33
CA THR A 83 -19.55 -3.16 8.01
C THR A 83 -20.73 -2.20 8.09
N VAL A 84 -21.82 -2.62 8.75
CA VAL A 84 -23.02 -1.79 8.93
C VAL A 84 -22.69 -0.53 9.72
N GLN A 85 -21.88 -0.64 10.79
CA GLN A 85 -21.40 0.51 11.56
C GLN A 85 -20.73 1.55 10.64
N MET A 86 -19.73 1.13 9.87
CA MET A 86 -18.98 2.04 8.99
C MET A 86 -19.84 2.61 7.84
N VAL A 87 -20.83 1.85 7.36
CA VAL A 87 -21.79 2.33 6.35
C VAL A 87 -22.74 3.37 6.96
N ILE A 88 -23.22 3.16 8.19
CA ILE A 88 -24.03 4.15 8.90
C ILE A 88 -23.23 5.44 9.06
N ASP A 89 -21.98 5.34 9.51
CA ASP A 89 -21.10 6.50 9.65
C ASP A 89 -21.04 7.25 8.32
N LEU A 90 -20.67 6.59 7.21
CA LEU A 90 -20.62 7.19 5.88
C LEU A 90 -21.94 7.85 5.45
N VAL A 91 -23.07 7.19 5.67
CA VAL A 91 -24.39 7.75 5.34
C VAL A 91 -24.65 9.02 6.14
N VAL A 92 -24.35 9.02 7.44
CA VAL A 92 -24.50 10.19 8.32
C VAL A 92 -23.57 11.32 7.87
N GLY A 93 -22.30 11.01 7.58
CA GLY A 93 -21.32 11.97 7.07
C GLY A 93 -21.75 12.63 5.76
N PHE A 94 -22.30 11.86 4.82
CA PHE A 94 -22.81 12.40 3.56
C PHE A 94 -24.18 13.11 3.68
N SER A 95 -24.92 12.88 4.77
CA SER A 95 -26.26 13.46 4.96
C SER A 95 -26.26 14.77 5.75
N THR A 96 -25.09 15.25 6.19
CA THR A 96 -24.97 16.39 7.10
C THR A 96 -23.88 17.37 6.62
N ASP A 97 -24.13 18.67 6.80
CA ASP A 97 -23.20 19.72 6.34
C ASP A 97 -22.16 20.12 7.40
N ASN A 98 -22.40 19.77 8.67
CA ASN A 98 -21.55 20.14 9.79
C ASN A 98 -21.53 19.05 10.88
N ARG A 99 -20.55 19.16 11.79
CA ARG A 99 -20.32 18.17 12.86
C ARG A 99 -21.44 18.11 13.90
N ASP A 100 -22.19 19.18 14.11
CA ASP A 100 -23.26 19.19 15.10
C ASP A 100 -24.49 18.44 14.58
N ASP A 101 -24.84 18.64 13.31
CA ASP A 101 -25.87 17.85 12.63
C ASP A 101 -25.48 16.37 12.55
N MET A 102 -24.19 16.09 12.27
CA MET A 102 -23.64 14.73 12.26
C MET A 102 -23.82 14.04 13.62
N ARG A 103 -23.51 14.73 14.73
CA ARG A 103 -23.71 14.21 16.10
C ARG A 103 -25.18 14.01 16.43
N ALA A 104 -26.04 14.95 16.04
CA ALA A 104 -27.47 14.85 16.29
C ALA A 104 -28.10 13.66 15.54
N LEU A 105 -27.75 13.47 14.26
CA LEU A 105 -28.25 12.36 13.44
C LEU A 105 -27.68 11.01 13.92
N SER A 106 -26.39 10.95 14.24
CA SER A 106 -25.77 9.76 14.85
C SER A 106 -26.46 9.39 16.17
N GLY A 107 -26.73 10.37 17.04
CA GLY A 107 -27.47 10.15 18.30
C GLY A 107 -28.84 9.51 18.07
N GLN A 108 -29.62 10.03 17.11
CA GLN A 108 -30.93 9.44 16.75
C GLN A 108 -30.82 7.98 16.29
N ILE A 109 -29.76 7.63 15.57
CA ILE A 109 -29.52 6.24 15.14
C ILE A 109 -29.13 5.35 16.31
N HIS A 110 -28.30 5.86 17.24
CA HIS A 110 -27.88 5.12 18.44
C HIS A 110 -29.05 4.85 19.39
N ASP A 111 -30.03 5.76 19.43
CA ASP A 111 -31.26 5.62 20.24
C ASP A 111 -32.22 4.55 19.72
N LEU A 112 -32.02 4.03 18.50
CA LEU A 112 -32.82 2.92 17.98
C LEU A 112 -32.57 1.64 18.81
N PRO A 113 -33.63 0.95 19.26
CA PRO A 113 -33.50 -0.24 20.12
C PRO A 113 -32.55 -1.29 19.54
N GLY A 114 -31.48 -1.57 20.29
CA GLY A 114 -30.48 -2.60 19.95
C GLY A 114 -29.37 -2.16 19.00
N VAL A 115 -29.42 -0.98 18.38
CA VAL A 115 -28.37 -0.52 17.45
C VAL A 115 -27.04 -0.31 18.17
N GLN A 116 -27.03 0.42 19.30
CA GLN A 116 -25.82 0.60 20.11
C GLN A 116 -25.17 -0.75 20.46
N LEU A 117 -25.94 -1.66 21.04
CA LEU A 117 -25.42 -2.95 21.49
C LEU A 117 -24.96 -3.84 20.33
N ALA A 118 -25.76 -3.96 19.26
CA ALA A 118 -25.52 -4.91 18.19
C ALA A 118 -24.53 -4.40 17.14
N ILE A 119 -24.52 -3.09 16.86
CA ILE A 119 -23.74 -2.51 15.75
C ILE A 119 -22.49 -1.81 16.24
N TYR A 120 -22.52 -1.12 17.39
CA TYR A 120 -21.39 -0.32 17.87
C TYR A 120 -20.58 -1.00 18.99
N ASP A 121 -21.23 -1.79 19.84
CA ASP A 121 -20.56 -2.40 21.01
C ASP A 121 -20.16 -3.86 20.76
N VAL A 122 -21.12 -4.79 20.86
CA VAL A 122 -20.83 -6.23 20.94
C VAL A 122 -20.58 -6.83 19.56
N GLY A 123 -21.37 -6.44 18.55
CA GLY A 123 -21.29 -7.05 17.22
C GLY A 123 -19.90 -6.99 16.60
N PRO A 124 -19.26 -5.82 16.47
CA PRO A 124 -17.91 -5.73 15.94
C PRO A 124 -16.88 -6.54 16.74
N VAL A 125 -17.00 -6.58 18.07
CA VAL A 125 -16.08 -7.35 18.94
C VAL A 125 -16.16 -8.86 18.67
N LEU A 126 -17.33 -9.37 18.31
CA LEU A 126 -17.52 -10.78 17.96
C LEU A 126 -16.62 -11.24 16.80
N LEU A 127 -16.33 -10.37 15.83
CA LEU A 127 -15.40 -10.68 14.73
C LEU A 127 -14.03 -11.07 15.29
N PHE A 128 -13.47 -10.23 16.15
CA PHE A 128 -12.12 -10.43 16.67
C PHE A 128 -12.03 -11.62 17.63
N LEU A 129 -13.06 -11.82 18.47
CA LEU A 129 -13.14 -13.01 19.33
C LEU A 129 -13.22 -14.30 18.50
N ALA A 130 -13.98 -14.30 17.41
CA ALA A 130 -14.05 -15.44 16.52
C ALA A 130 -12.72 -15.72 15.81
N LEU A 131 -12.01 -14.69 15.36
CA LEU A 131 -10.66 -14.85 14.77
C LEU A 131 -9.68 -15.48 15.77
N VAL A 132 -9.69 -15.05 17.04
CA VAL A 132 -8.88 -15.66 18.10
C VAL A 132 -9.27 -17.12 18.30
N ALA A 133 -10.56 -17.41 18.45
CA ALA A 133 -11.07 -18.76 18.67
C ALA A 133 -10.67 -19.70 17.51
N GLN A 134 -10.83 -19.26 16.26
CA GLN A 134 -10.43 -20.04 15.08
C GLN A 134 -8.92 -20.25 14.99
N ALA A 135 -8.12 -19.22 15.31
CA ALA A 135 -6.67 -19.34 15.28
C ALA A 135 -6.16 -20.33 16.33
N ILE A 136 -6.69 -20.27 17.56
CA ILE A 136 -6.41 -21.23 18.63
C ILE A 136 -6.86 -22.63 18.23
N HIS A 137 -8.06 -22.77 17.67
CA HIS A 137 -8.60 -24.06 17.23
C HIS A 137 -7.72 -24.72 16.16
N LEU A 138 -7.27 -23.96 15.15
CA LEU A 138 -6.34 -24.46 14.13
C LEU A 138 -4.98 -24.84 14.71
N ALA A 139 -4.45 -24.06 15.66
CA ALA A 139 -3.20 -24.37 16.33
C ALA A 139 -3.31 -25.64 17.20
N ALA A 140 -4.45 -25.83 17.89
CA ALA A 140 -4.73 -27.03 18.68
C ALA A 140 -4.86 -28.28 17.79
N GLN A 141 -5.38 -28.14 16.57
CA GLN A 141 -5.43 -29.21 15.57
C GLN A 141 -4.09 -29.45 14.85
N GLY A 142 -3.05 -28.66 15.12
CA GLY A 142 -1.78 -28.74 14.39
C GLY A 142 -1.83 -28.27 12.93
N LYS A 143 -2.90 -27.57 12.54
CA LYS A 143 -3.10 -27.03 11.18
C LYS A 143 -2.59 -25.60 11.00
N ALA A 144 -2.19 -24.96 12.09
CA ALA A 144 -1.48 -23.69 12.11
C ALA A 144 -0.39 -23.71 13.20
N GLY A 145 0.62 -22.84 13.07
CA GLY A 145 1.65 -22.71 14.10
C GLY A 145 1.13 -22.04 15.38
N ARG A 146 1.67 -22.40 16.55
CA ARG A 146 1.31 -21.75 17.82
C ARG A 146 1.59 -20.24 17.82
N LEU A 147 2.65 -19.81 17.14
CA LEU A 147 2.99 -18.40 16.97
C LEU A 147 1.89 -17.63 16.22
N PHE A 148 1.23 -18.25 15.22
CA PHE A 148 0.10 -17.64 14.52
C PHE A 148 -1.05 -17.34 15.49
N ALA A 149 -1.45 -18.33 16.28
CA ALA A 149 -2.51 -18.14 17.29
C ALA A 149 -2.12 -17.10 18.34
N ALA A 150 -0.88 -17.13 18.82
CA ALA A 150 -0.37 -16.14 19.78
C ALA A 150 -0.41 -14.72 19.22
N LEU A 151 0.11 -14.50 18.00
CA LEU A 151 0.11 -13.17 17.37
C LEU A 151 -1.30 -12.66 17.07
N VAL A 152 -2.22 -13.50 16.60
CA VAL A 152 -3.64 -13.11 16.42
C VAL A 152 -4.25 -12.71 17.75
N THR A 153 -4.02 -13.49 18.81
CA THR A 153 -4.52 -13.20 20.16
C THR A 153 -3.96 -11.88 20.66
N VAL A 154 -2.65 -11.68 20.58
CA VAL A 154 -1.99 -10.44 21.03
C VAL A 154 -2.48 -9.24 20.22
N GLY A 155 -2.60 -9.34 18.90
CA GLY A 155 -3.14 -8.26 18.07
C GLY A 155 -4.54 -7.84 18.50
N VAL A 156 -5.44 -8.82 18.67
CA VAL A 156 -6.82 -8.56 19.15
C VAL A 156 -6.83 -7.97 20.56
N LEU A 157 -6.02 -8.48 21.49
CA LEU A 157 -5.93 -7.94 22.86
C LEU A 157 -5.36 -6.52 22.87
N VAL A 158 -4.35 -6.23 22.05
CA VAL A 158 -3.82 -4.86 21.90
C VAL A 158 -4.92 -3.94 21.39
N SER A 159 -5.70 -4.35 20.38
CA SER A 159 -6.84 -3.57 19.89
C SER A 159 -7.91 -3.34 20.95
N GLY A 160 -8.21 -4.36 21.77
CA GLY A 160 -9.21 -4.27 22.82
C GLY A 160 -8.75 -3.49 24.05
N ALA A 161 -7.44 -3.45 24.33
CA ALA A 161 -6.88 -2.70 25.44
C ALA A 161 -7.17 -1.19 25.32
N GLU A 162 -7.35 -0.69 24.11
CA GLU A 162 -7.77 0.69 23.83
C GLU A 162 -9.16 1.03 24.41
N LEU A 163 -10.06 0.04 24.51
CA LEU A 163 -11.37 0.22 25.15
C LEU A 163 -11.27 0.35 26.67
N VAL A 164 -10.15 -0.07 27.26
CA VAL A 164 -9.92 -0.11 28.71
C VAL A 164 -8.96 0.99 29.15
N VAL A 165 -7.99 1.34 28.30
CA VAL A 165 -6.95 2.31 28.59
C VAL A 165 -7.09 3.46 27.58
N GLU A 166 -7.47 4.63 28.08
CA GLU A 166 -7.45 5.88 27.30
C GLU A 166 -6.00 6.29 27.01
N ILE A 167 -5.39 5.69 26.00
CA ILE A 167 -4.04 6.04 25.54
C ILE A 167 -4.16 7.09 24.42
N PRO A 168 -3.45 8.23 24.51
CA PRO A 168 -3.42 9.22 23.43
C PRO A 168 -2.93 8.60 22.11
N LEU A 169 -3.44 9.10 20.99
CA LEU A 169 -3.14 8.68 19.60
C LEU A 169 -3.67 7.30 19.16
N ARG A 170 -4.24 6.50 20.07
CA ARG A 170 -4.81 5.18 19.74
C ARG A 170 -3.83 4.30 18.94
N LEU A 171 -2.56 4.30 19.38
CA LEU A 171 -1.47 3.51 18.79
C LEU A 171 -1.75 2.00 18.87
N ALA A 172 -2.64 1.59 19.77
CA ALA A 172 -3.11 0.22 19.91
C ALA A 172 -3.74 -0.30 18.60
N GLN A 173 -4.60 0.47 17.93
CA GLN A 173 -5.16 0.07 16.63
C GLN A 173 -4.05 -0.15 15.57
N ALA A 174 -3.13 0.80 15.41
CA ALA A 174 -2.03 0.67 14.45
C ALA A 174 -1.11 -0.53 14.78
N GLY A 175 -0.72 -0.67 16.04
CA GLY A 175 0.10 -1.77 16.53
C GLY A 175 -0.59 -3.13 16.33
N SER A 176 -1.87 -3.23 16.64
CA SER A 176 -2.69 -4.43 16.36
C SER A 176 -2.68 -4.79 14.88
N SER A 177 -2.94 -3.82 13.99
CA SER A 177 -2.90 -4.03 12.54
C SER A 177 -1.54 -4.54 12.08
N MET A 178 -0.44 -3.97 12.58
CA MET A 178 0.92 -4.45 12.25
C MET A 178 1.16 -5.87 12.74
N ILE A 179 0.74 -6.21 13.96
CA ILE A 179 0.85 -7.56 14.52
C ILE A 179 0.04 -8.55 13.67
N LEU A 180 -1.18 -8.19 13.27
CA LEU A 180 -2.03 -9.01 12.41
C LEU A 180 -1.46 -9.17 11.00
N CYS A 181 -0.83 -8.13 10.43
CA CYS A 181 -0.07 -8.26 9.18
C CYS A 181 1.02 -9.34 9.27
N VAL A 182 1.80 -9.33 10.36
CA VAL A 182 2.85 -10.33 10.59
C VAL A 182 2.24 -11.72 10.81
N ALA A 183 1.17 -11.81 11.59
CA ALA A 183 0.47 -13.07 11.83
C ALA A 183 -0.07 -13.69 10.55
N PHE A 184 -0.65 -12.88 9.66
CA PHE A 184 -1.35 -13.34 8.46
C PHE A 184 -0.41 -13.60 7.26
N LEU A 185 0.81 -13.06 7.29
CA LEU A 185 1.77 -13.17 6.20
C LEU A 185 2.06 -14.63 5.75
N PRO A 186 2.27 -15.62 6.65
CA PRO A 186 2.48 -17.01 6.23
C PRO A 186 1.27 -17.60 5.49
N MET A 187 0.05 -17.33 5.98
CA MET A 187 -1.20 -17.82 5.38
C MET A 187 -1.46 -17.16 4.02
N ALA A 188 -1.26 -15.84 3.93
CA ALA A 188 -1.33 -15.11 2.68
C ALA A 188 -0.35 -15.68 1.64
N ARG A 189 0.90 -15.94 2.03
CA ARG A 189 1.92 -16.55 1.15
C ARG A 189 1.56 -17.95 0.69
N GLU A 190 1.03 -18.79 1.58
CA GLU A 190 0.59 -20.14 1.22
C GLU A 190 -0.55 -20.10 0.18
N LEU A 191 -1.53 -19.20 0.39
CA LEU A 191 -2.74 -19.10 -0.44
C LEU A 191 -2.50 -18.40 -1.79
N LEU A 192 -1.67 -17.37 -1.80
CA LEU A 192 -1.27 -16.65 -3.01
C LEU A 192 -0.22 -17.42 -3.81
N GLY A 193 0.45 -18.39 -3.18
CA GLY A 193 1.66 -19.02 -3.67
C GLY A 193 2.88 -18.16 -3.41
N ALA A 194 4.06 -18.70 -3.69
CA ALA A 194 5.31 -17.94 -3.59
C ALA A 194 5.23 -16.73 -4.53
N VAL A 195 5.12 -15.54 -3.96
CA VAL A 195 5.31 -14.28 -4.69
C VAL A 195 6.75 -14.29 -5.18
N THR A 196 6.94 -14.43 -6.48
CA THR A 196 8.27 -14.49 -7.06
C THR A 196 8.78 -13.07 -7.27
N TRP A 197 10.11 -12.91 -7.38
CA TRP A 197 10.70 -11.64 -7.80
C TRP A 197 10.06 -11.09 -9.09
N ARG A 198 9.69 -11.99 -10.03
CA ARG A 198 9.02 -11.60 -11.29
C ARG A 198 7.67 -10.94 -11.03
N ASP A 199 6.92 -11.42 -10.04
CA ASP A 199 5.63 -10.83 -9.68
C ASP A 199 5.81 -9.45 -9.08
N ILE A 200 6.73 -9.31 -8.12
CA ILE A 200 7.05 -8.03 -7.46
C ILE A 200 7.52 -7.01 -8.49
N ALA A 201 8.50 -7.36 -9.31
CA ALA A 201 9.03 -6.48 -10.35
C ALA A 201 7.99 -6.18 -11.43
N GLY A 202 7.16 -7.16 -11.79
CA GLY A 202 6.08 -7.01 -12.77
C GLY A 202 5.03 -5.99 -12.33
N TRP A 203 4.58 -6.06 -11.07
CA TRP A 203 3.68 -5.07 -10.50
C TRP A 203 4.35 -3.72 -10.30
N SER A 204 5.60 -3.67 -9.84
CA SER A 204 6.33 -2.41 -9.64
C SER A 204 6.51 -1.63 -10.94
N LEU A 205 6.78 -2.31 -12.07
CA LEU A 205 6.84 -1.69 -13.40
C LEU A 205 5.51 -1.05 -13.85
N ILE A 206 4.38 -1.54 -13.35
CA ILE A 206 3.05 -1.02 -13.69
C ILE A 206 2.64 0.07 -12.69
N LEU A 207 2.87 -0.15 -11.40
CA LEU A 207 2.29 0.65 -10.33
C LEU A 207 3.20 1.78 -9.84
N ALA A 208 4.53 1.72 -10.02
CA ALA A 208 5.41 2.82 -9.62
C ALA A 208 5.01 4.15 -10.30
N PRO A 209 4.80 4.21 -11.63
CA PRO A 209 4.33 5.44 -12.27
C PRO A 209 2.92 5.84 -11.81
N VAL A 210 2.02 4.87 -11.57
CA VAL A 210 0.66 5.15 -11.11
C VAL A 210 0.67 5.80 -9.72
N ALA A 211 1.54 5.35 -8.82
CA ALA A 211 1.74 5.97 -7.53
C ALA A 211 2.30 7.40 -7.68
N GLN A 212 3.27 7.62 -8.59
CA GLN A 212 3.83 8.95 -8.84
C GLN A 212 2.78 9.98 -9.31
N ILE A 213 1.91 9.61 -10.26
CA ILE A 213 0.81 10.48 -10.68
C ILE A 213 -0.28 10.57 -9.61
N GLY A 214 -0.52 9.51 -8.84
CA GLY A 214 -1.48 9.48 -7.74
C GLY A 214 -1.13 10.48 -6.65
N GLY A 215 0.11 10.45 -6.16
CA GLY A 215 0.61 11.42 -5.18
C GLY A 215 0.51 12.85 -5.70
N TRP A 216 0.94 13.10 -6.94
CA TRP A 216 0.84 14.42 -7.56
C TRP A 216 -0.60 14.91 -7.67
N THR A 217 -1.51 14.03 -8.07
CA THR A 217 -2.94 14.35 -8.21
C THR A 217 -3.57 14.69 -6.86
N LEU A 218 -3.23 13.93 -5.81
CA LEU A 218 -3.72 14.16 -4.45
C LEU A 218 -3.24 15.50 -3.90
N MET A 219 -1.95 15.83 -4.08
CA MET A 219 -1.41 17.13 -3.70
C MET A 219 -2.17 18.27 -4.41
N ARG A 220 -2.55 18.10 -5.68
CA ARG A 220 -3.29 19.13 -6.44
C ARG A 220 -4.73 19.29 -5.98
N PHE A 221 -5.40 18.20 -5.62
CA PHE A 221 -6.76 18.28 -5.06
C PHE A 221 -6.80 18.94 -3.68
N GLY A 222 -5.67 18.98 -2.94
CA GLY A 222 -5.54 19.71 -1.67
C GLY A 222 -5.39 21.22 -1.78
N GLY A 223 -5.35 21.79 -3.00
CA GLY A 223 -5.08 23.21 -3.23
C GLY A 223 -3.59 23.59 -3.13
N ASN A 224 -3.23 24.80 -3.58
CA ASN A 224 -1.84 25.26 -3.60
C ASN A 224 -1.25 25.54 -2.21
N GLU A 225 -2.10 25.61 -1.16
CA GLU A 225 -1.67 25.82 0.23
C GLU A 225 -1.43 24.50 0.98
N GLY A 226 -1.62 23.34 0.32
CA GLY A 226 -1.33 22.04 0.91
C GLY A 226 -2.17 21.78 2.15
N ALA A 227 -3.50 21.91 2.04
CA ALA A 227 -4.38 21.58 3.15
C ALA A 227 -4.09 20.15 3.66
N GLU A 228 -3.83 20.05 4.95
CA GLU A 228 -3.90 18.80 5.70
C GLU A 228 -5.35 18.30 5.61
N PRO A 229 -5.63 17.07 5.10
CA PRO A 229 -4.79 15.86 5.05
C PRO A 229 -4.16 15.47 3.69
N GLN A 230 -4.45 16.17 2.59
CA GLN A 230 -4.11 15.69 1.24
C GLN A 230 -2.59 15.57 1.03
N THR A 231 -1.82 16.48 1.64
CA THR A 231 -0.36 16.48 1.61
C THR A 231 0.21 15.18 2.17
N THR A 232 -0.19 14.77 3.36
CA THR A 232 0.22 13.52 4.00
C THR A 232 -0.08 12.29 3.15
N ILE A 233 -1.28 12.24 2.57
CA ILE A 233 -1.69 11.11 1.71
C ILE A 233 -0.83 11.08 0.45
N ALA A 234 -0.58 12.24 -0.17
CA ALA A 234 0.27 12.36 -1.35
C ALA A 234 1.68 11.82 -1.09
N HIS A 235 2.34 12.24 0.00
CA HIS A 235 3.68 11.76 0.36
C HIS A 235 3.71 10.27 0.68
N SER A 236 2.66 9.72 1.31
CA SER A 236 2.52 8.28 1.53
C SER A 236 2.44 7.49 0.23
N VAL A 237 1.67 8.00 -0.74
CA VAL A 237 1.54 7.37 -2.07
C VAL A 237 2.85 7.47 -2.85
N TRP A 238 3.54 8.62 -2.80
CA TRP A 238 4.85 8.79 -3.42
C TRP A 238 5.92 7.90 -2.80
N LEU A 239 5.96 7.76 -1.47
CA LEU A 239 6.86 6.86 -0.77
C LEU A 239 6.73 5.42 -1.31
N ALA A 240 5.49 4.92 -1.43
CA ALA A 240 5.23 3.61 -2.04
C ALA A 240 5.70 3.55 -3.50
N GLY A 241 5.45 4.62 -4.27
CA GLY A 241 5.91 4.76 -5.64
C GLY A 241 7.43 4.69 -5.80
N PHE A 242 8.20 5.36 -4.92
CA PHE A 242 9.66 5.34 -4.94
C PHE A 242 10.23 3.99 -4.51
N VAL A 243 9.65 3.32 -3.51
CA VAL A 243 10.02 1.93 -3.18
C VAL A 243 9.83 1.00 -4.37
N MET A 244 8.71 1.12 -5.08
CA MET A 244 8.49 0.36 -6.32
C MET A 244 9.47 0.76 -7.43
N LEU A 245 9.85 2.03 -7.54
CA LEU A 245 10.83 2.49 -8.51
C LEU A 245 12.22 1.89 -8.26
N ALA A 246 12.65 1.73 -6.99
CA ALA A 246 13.89 1.01 -6.66
C ALA A 246 13.85 -0.42 -7.21
N ILE A 247 12.72 -1.13 -7.05
CA ILE A 247 12.52 -2.48 -7.56
C ILE A 247 12.59 -2.49 -9.10
N VAL A 248 11.99 -1.49 -9.76
CA VAL A 248 12.09 -1.30 -11.21
C VAL A 248 13.55 -1.17 -11.65
N CYS A 249 14.35 -0.32 -11.00
CA CYS A 249 15.76 -0.14 -11.33
C CYS A 249 16.56 -1.45 -11.21
N VAL A 250 16.34 -2.21 -10.12
CA VAL A 250 16.97 -3.53 -9.93
C VAL A 250 16.58 -4.51 -11.04
N GLU A 251 15.30 -4.55 -11.44
CA GLU A 251 14.84 -5.43 -12.51
C GLU A 251 15.42 -5.04 -13.88
N LEU A 252 15.51 -3.74 -14.18
CA LEU A 252 16.15 -3.28 -15.42
C LEU A 252 17.63 -3.69 -15.45
N TYR A 253 18.36 -3.50 -14.35
CA TYR A 253 19.74 -3.97 -14.22
C TYR A 253 19.86 -5.49 -14.43
N ARG A 254 18.98 -6.29 -13.81
CA ARG A 254 18.97 -7.75 -13.97
C ARG A 254 18.76 -8.22 -15.42
N ARG A 255 18.16 -7.38 -16.26
CA ARG A 255 17.92 -7.67 -17.69
C ARG A 255 19.06 -7.26 -18.60
N VAL A 256 19.92 -6.34 -18.19
CA VAL A 256 21.07 -5.91 -18.99
C VAL A 256 22.01 -7.10 -19.23
N GLN A 257 22.29 -7.92 -18.20
CA GLN A 257 23.11 -9.15 -18.27
C GLN A 257 24.33 -9.05 -19.22
N SER A 258 25.01 -7.92 -19.21
CA SER A 258 26.19 -7.65 -20.04
C SER A 258 27.46 -8.20 -19.38
N ARG A 259 28.54 -8.31 -20.16
CA ARG A 259 29.90 -8.66 -19.68
C ARG A 259 30.85 -7.49 -19.88
N GLY A 260 31.94 -7.43 -19.11
CA GLY A 260 33.00 -6.43 -19.26
C GLY A 260 32.52 -5.00 -18.96
N ALA A 261 32.92 -4.03 -19.79
CA ALA A 261 32.63 -2.61 -19.60
C ALA A 261 31.13 -2.30 -19.49
N GLY A 262 30.29 -3.01 -20.26
CA GLY A 262 28.83 -2.86 -20.17
C GLY A 262 28.27 -3.27 -18.81
N GLN A 263 28.90 -4.21 -18.10
CA GLN A 263 28.45 -4.62 -16.77
C GLN A 263 28.83 -3.58 -15.72
N VAL A 264 30.02 -2.97 -15.86
CA VAL A 264 30.46 -1.87 -15.00
C VAL A 264 29.50 -0.69 -15.16
N LEU A 265 29.19 -0.29 -16.40
CA LEU A 265 28.23 0.77 -16.67
C LEU A 265 26.86 0.47 -16.03
N ALA A 266 26.33 -0.74 -16.21
CA ALA A 266 25.06 -1.15 -15.61
C ALA A 266 25.05 -1.06 -14.08
N ARG A 267 26.16 -1.43 -13.42
CA ARG A 267 26.31 -1.33 -11.95
C ARG A 267 26.36 0.12 -11.50
N VAL A 268 27.12 0.97 -12.18
CA VAL A 268 27.19 2.40 -11.87
C VAL A 268 25.82 3.04 -12.07
N SER A 269 25.13 2.76 -13.19
CA SER A 269 23.77 3.26 -13.44
C SER A 269 22.77 2.83 -12.37
N LEU A 270 22.83 1.57 -11.93
CA LEU A 270 22.00 1.09 -10.83
C LEU A 270 22.34 1.79 -9.51
N ALA A 271 23.63 1.93 -9.17
CA ALA A 271 24.05 2.60 -7.94
C ALA A 271 23.57 4.05 -7.89
N VAL A 272 23.75 4.81 -8.98
CA VAL A 272 23.26 6.18 -9.11
C VAL A 272 21.74 6.23 -8.94
N ALA A 273 21.00 5.33 -9.59
CA ALA A 273 19.55 5.28 -9.45
C ALA A 273 19.10 4.96 -8.02
N LEU A 274 19.73 3.98 -7.36
CA LEU A 274 19.35 3.58 -6.00
C LEU A 274 19.70 4.62 -4.95
N ILE A 275 20.87 5.28 -5.04
CA ILE A 275 21.22 6.40 -4.15
C ILE A 275 20.16 7.50 -4.26
N SER A 276 19.75 7.83 -5.48
CA SER A 276 18.76 8.87 -5.71
C SER A 276 17.37 8.49 -5.22
N VAL A 277 16.91 7.26 -5.48
CA VAL A 277 15.64 6.76 -4.93
C VAL A 277 15.66 6.73 -3.41
N SER A 278 16.80 6.40 -2.79
CA SER A 278 16.95 6.47 -1.33
C SER A 278 16.83 7.90 -0.81
N ALA A 279 17.36 8.90 -1.54
CA ALA A 279 17.17 10.31 -1.19
C ALA A 279 15.69 10.71 -1.26
N SER A 280 14.97 10.33 -2.34
CA SER A 280 13.52 10.59 -2.45
C SER A 280 12.71 9.87 -1.38
N ILE A 281 13.09 8.65 -0.99
CA ILE A 281 12.43 7.95 0.13
C ILE A 281 12.66 8.70 1.44
N ALA A 282 13.87 9.19 1.69
CA ALA A 282 14.19 9.96 2.88
C ALA A 282 13.44 11.30 2.91
N GLU A 283 13.36 12.01 1.78
CA GLU A 283 12.54 13.21 1.59
C GLU A 283 11.08 12.93 2.01
N MET A 284 10.44 11.90 1.42
CA MET A 284 9.06 11.56 1.77
C MET A 284 8.87 11.18 3.25
N ILE A 285 9.85 10.50 3.86
CA ILE A 285 9.81 10.18 5.31
C ILE A 285 9.89 11.45 6.14
N VAL A 286 10.77 12.39 5.77
CA VAL A 286 10.90 13.68 6.43
C VAL A 286 9.60 14.47 6.30
N ASP A 287 9.03 14.60 5.10
CA ASP A 287 7.81 15.36 4.88
C ASP A 287 6.62 14.78 5.66
N LEU A 288 6.52 13.45 5.73
CA LEU A 288 5.55 12.75 6.58
C LEU A 288 5.82 13.02 8.07
N TYR A 289 7.08 12.96 8.51
CA TYR A 289 7.43 13.27 9.89
C TYR A 289 7.05 14.70 10.28
N VAL A 290 7.36 15.69 9.43
CA VAL A 290 7.00 17.09 9.66
C VAL A 290 5.48 17.21 9.75
N GLY A 291 4.75 16.66 8.78
CA GLY A 291 3.28 16.66 8.79
C GLY A 291 2.68 15.98 10.03
N PHE A 292 3.34 14.99 10.61
CA PHE A 292 2.88 14.33 11.84
C PHE A 292 3.31 15.04 13.13
N ALA A 293 4.30 15.92 13.05
CA ALA A 293 4.91 16.57 14.21
C ALA A 293 4.34 17.97 14.48
N THR A 294 3.49 18.49 13.59
CA THR A 294 2.98 19.87 13.63
C THR A 294 1.47 19.89 13.53
N ASP A 295 0.81 20.80 14.25
CA ASP A 295 -0.65 20.94 14.22
C ASP A 295 -1.10 22.08 13.29
N THR A 296 -0.16 22.92 12.84
CA THR A 296 -0.43 24.08 11.99
C THR A 296 0.58 24.22 10.86
N HIS A 297 0.14 24.82 9.75
CA HIS A 297 1.02 25.12 8.63
C HIS A 297 2.22 26.02 9.00
N ALA A 298 2.04 26.94 9.95
CA ALA A 298 3.12 27.80 10.42
C ALA A 298 4.21 27.00 11.17
N GLU A 299 3.81 26.04 12.00
CA GLU A 299 4.73 25.11 12.66
C GLU A 299 5.42 24.21 11.64
N TRP A 300 4.67 23.70 10.66
CA TRP A 300 5.18 22.91 9.55
C TRP A 300 6.32 23.65 8.83
N GLU A 301 6.10 24.91 8.44
CA GLU A 301 7.13 25.71 7.78
C GLU A 301 8.37 25.95 8.66
N VAL A 302 8.19 26.14 9.97
CA VAL A 302 9.32 26.35 10.89
C VAL A 302 10.15 25.07 10.99
N LEU A 303 9.51 23.91 11.14
CA LEU A 303 10.19 22.62 11.25
C LEU A 303 10.84 22.20 9.92
N ASP A 304 10.15 22.39 8.78
CA ASP A 304 10.71 22.18 7.45
C ASP A 304 11.96 23.05 7.21
N ARG A 305 11.90 24.35 7.52
CA ARG A 305 13.07 25.24 7.44
C ARG A 305 14.23 24.77 8.34
N GLN A 306 13.94 24.29 9.55
CA GLN A 306 14.97 23.74 10.44
C GLN A 306 15.64 22.52 9.82
N ILE A 307 14.89 21.58 9.25
CA ILE A 307 15.44 20.38 8.62
C ILE A 307 16.24 20.74 7.37
N ARG A 308 15.73 21.64 6.51
CA ARG A 308 16.44 22.13 5.32
C ARG A 308 17.73 22.88 5.66
N SER A 309 17.81 23.49 6.84
CA SER A 309 19.03 24.18 7.30
C SER A 309 20.18 23.24 7.68
N ILE A 310 19.93 21.93 7.81
CA ILE A 310 20.99 20.93 8.04
C ILE A 310 21.92 20.92 6.81
N PRO A 311 23.25 21.02 6.98
CA PRO A 311 24.18 21.04 5.86
C PRO A 311 23.93 19.90 4.86
N ALA A 312 23.82 20.25 3.57
CA ALA A 312 23.52 19.36 2.45
C ALA A 312 22.12 18.70 2.43
N ALA A 313 21.25 18.92 3.42
CA ALA A 313 19.90 18.34 3.41
C ALA A 313 19.08 18.84 2.21
N GLU A 314 19.13 20.15 1.90
CA GLU A 314 18.46 20.73 0.74
C GLU A 314 18.96 20.11 -0.58
N GLU A 315 20.28 20.04 -0.78
CA GLU A 315 20.87 19.51 -2.01
C GLU A 315 20.61 18.00 -2.21
N ILE A 316 20.63 17.23 -1.11
CA ILE A 316 20.48 15.77 -1.14
C ILE A 316 19.00 15.38 -1.21
N LEU A 317 18.16 15.91 -0.32
CA LEU A 317 16.77 15.49 -0.17
C LEU A 317 15.82 16.26 -1.09
N TYR A 318 16.09 17.54 -1.35
CA TYR A 318 15.16 18.41 -2.07
C TYR A 318 15.71 18.92 -3.40
N GLY A 319 16.92 18.47 -3.78
CA GLY A 319 17.66 18.98 -4.93
C GLY A 319 18.20 17.90 -5.84
N PHE A 320 19.48 18.00 -6.17
CA PHE A 320 20.14 17.11 -7.13
C PHE A 320 20.09 15.63 -6.72
N GLY A 321 20.10 15.35 -5.41
CA GLY A 321 20.08 13.97 -4.91
C GLY A 321 18.87 13.18 -5.40
N THR A 322 17.68 13.78 -5.52
CA THR A 322 16.46 13.11 -5.99
C THR A 322 16.34 13.09 -7.52
N GLN A 323 16.99 14.02 -8.22
CA GLN A 323 16.97 14.11 -9.68
C GLN A 323 17.90 13.08 -10.35
N LEU A 324 18.94 12.61 -9.66
CA LEU A 324 19.88 11.61 -10.17
C LEU A 324 19.23 10.30 -10.63
N VAL A 325 18.02 9.98 -10.14
CA VAL A 325 17.27 8.78 -10.49
C VAL A 325 17.03 8.72 -11.99
N TYR A 326 16.77 9.86 -12.62
CA TYR A 326 16.50 9.94 -14.05
C TYR A 326 17.73 9.56 -14.88
N LEU A 327 18.93 9.96 -14.45
CA LEU A 327 20.19 9.61 -15.14
C LEU A 327 20.49 8.12 -15.03
N GLY A 328 20.42 7.55 -13.82
CA GLY A 328 20.67 6.13 -13.60
C GLY A 328 19.64 5.25 -14.33
N PHE A 329 18.36 5.63 -14.24
CA PHE A 329 17.27 4.95 -14.94
C PHE A 329 17.41 5.02 -16.47
N LEU A 330 17.68 6.21 -17.02
CA LEU A 330 17.87 6.41 -18.45
C LEU A 330 19.05 5.56 -18.98
N ALA A 331 20.18 5.56 -18.28
CA ALA A 331 21.34 4.79 -18.67
C ALA A 331 21.05 3.28 -18.71
N LEU A 332 20.25 2.75 -17.77
CA LEU A 332 19.79 1.35 -17.81
C LEU A 332 18.89 1.07 -19.03
N VAL A 333 17.96 1.97 -19.33
CA VAL A 333 17.05 1.85 -20.48
C VAL A 333 17.81 1.91 -21.81
N ILE A 334 18.76 2.84 -21.97
CA ILE A 334 19.61 2.92 -23.16
C ILE A 334 20.40 1.62 -23.34
N GLN A 335 21.02 1.09 -22.28
CA GLN A 335 21.73 -0.18 -22.34
C GLN A 335 20.81 -1.32 -22.80
N LEU A 336 19.59 -1.41 -22.28
CA LEU A 336 18.61 -2.41 -22.73
C LEU A 336 18.22 -2.23 -24.19
N ALA A 337 18.10 -1.00 -24.68
CA ALA A 337 17.78 -0.72 -26.08
C ALA A 337 18.93 -1.09 -27.02
N VAL A 338 20.18 -0.74 -26.67
CA VAL A 338 21.39 -1.12 -27.40
C VAL A 338 21.52 -2.65 -27.49
N LEU A 339 21.20 -3.35 -26.40
CA LEU A 339 21.16 -4.82 -26.34
C LEU A 339 19.90 -5.43 -26.98
N LYS A 340 19.03 -4.62 -27.61
CA LYS A 340 17.77 -5.01 -28.25
C LYS A 340 16.84 -5.82 -27.33
N ARG A 341 16.89 -5.57 -26.02
CA ARG A 341 16.01 -6.20 -25.00
C ARG A 341 14.68 -5.48 -24.83
N ILE A 342 14.62 -4.22 -25.27
CA ILE A 342 13.40 -3.41 -25.34
C ILE A 342 13.24 -2.84 -26.76
N GLY A 343 12.02 -2.45 -27.13
CA GLY A 343 11.74 -1.85 -28.44
C GLY A 343 12.07 -0.36 -28.49
N GLY A 344 12.26 0.18 -29.69
CA GLY A 344 12.52 1.61 -29.91
C GLY A 344 11.42 2.52 -29.35
N ALA A 345 10.15 2.09 -29.38
CA ALA A 345 9.03 2.82 -28.78
C ALA A 345 9.18 2.99 -27.26
N THR A 346 9.66 1.96 -26.54
CA THR A 346 9.93 2.04 -25.10
C THR A 346 11.03 3.06 -24.82
N LEU A 347 12.11 3.04 -25.60
CA LEU A 347 13.20 4.02 -25.46
C LEU A 347 12.70 5.45 -25.74
N ALA A 348 11.93 5.64 -26.81
CA ALA A 348 11.38 6.95 -27.18
C ALA A 348 10.46 7.52 -26.09
N LEU A 349 9.61 6.69 -25.47
CA LEU A 349 8.74 7.11 -24.38
C LEU A 349 9.52 7.46 -23.11
N VAL A 350 10.60 6.75 -22.79
CA VAL A 350 11.48 7.10 -21.67
C VAL A 350 12.23 8.42 -21.94
N LEU A 351 12.71 8.65 -23.17
CA LEU A 351 13.31 9.92 -23.55
C LEU A 351 12.30 11.07 -23.48
N ALA A 352 11.07 10.86 -23.95
CA ALA A 352 9.98 11.83 -23.82
C ALA A 352 9.68 12.15 -22.35
N THR A 353 9.67 11.14 -21.48
CA THR A 353 9.53 11.30 -20.03
C THR A 353 10.60 12.25 -19.47
N LEU A 354 11.87 12.01 -19.81
CA LEU A 354 12.98 12.85 -19.38
C LEU A 354 12.87 14.29 -19.88
N VAL A 355 12.56 14.48 -21.17
CA VAL A 355 12.38 15.82 -21.76
C VAL A 355 11.25 16.56 -21.06
N LEU A 356 10.14 15.89 -20.75
CA LEU A 356 9.02 16.49 -20.02
C LEU A 356 9.38 16.84 -18.58
N PHE A 357 10.18 16.02 -17.88
CA PHE A 357 10.69 16.34 -16.54
C PHE A 357 11.66 17.52 -16.56
N VAL A 358 12.60 17.55 -17.50
CA VAL A 358 13.53 18.69 -17.65
C VAL A 358 12.76 19.95 -18.00
N ALA A 359 11.78 19.88 -18.90
CA ALA A 359 10.91 21.00 -19.22
C ALA A 359 10.08 21.44 -18.00
N TYR A 360 9.59 20.50 -17.19
CA TYR A 360 8.90 20.80 -15.93
C TYR A 360 9.80 21.56 -14.95
N GLU A 361 11.10 21.30 -14.89
CA GLU A 361 12.02 22.06 -14.03
C GLU A 361 12.41 23.42 -14.61
N LEU A 362 12.50 23.55 -15.93
CA LEU A 362 12.95 24.77 -16.59
C LEU A 362 11.84 25.79 -16.88
N LEU A 363 10.58 25.36 -16.93
CA LEU A 363 9.46 26.24 -17.27
C LEU A 363 8.85 26.88 -16.03
N ASP A 364 8.65 28.19 -16.11
CA ASP A 364 7.84 28.95 -15.15
C ASP A 364 6.38 29.05 -15.59
N GLY A 365 5.50 29.31 -14.62
CA GLY A 365 4.09 29.62 -14.85
C GLY A 365 3.14 28.41 -14.86
N PRO A 366 1.85 28.63 -15.21
CA PRO A 366 0.79 27.64 -15.01
C PRO A 366 0.93 26.40 -15.91
N GLY A 367 1.58 26.54 -17.08
CA GLY A 367 1.84 25.43 -17.99
C GLY A 367 2.78 24.36 -17.43
N ARG A 368 3.65 24.73 -16.48
CA ARG A 368 4.58 23.82 -15.79
C ARG A 368 3.84 22.62 -15.21
N GLN A 369 2.75 22.89 -14.48
CA GLN A 369 2.02 21.85 -13.75
C GLN A 369 1.37 20.81 -14.66
N ALA A 370 1.00 21.19 -15.88
CA ALA A 370 0.40 20.25 -16.83
C ALA A 370 1.38 19.16 -17.29
N LEU A 371 2.69 19.39 -17.22
CA LEU A 371 3.70 18.48 -17.79
C LEU A 371 3.90 17.20 -16.98
N MET A 372 3.72 17.25 -15.67
CA MET A 372 3.98 16.12 -14.78
C MET A 372 3.09 14.89 -15.09
N PRO A 373 1.75 15.02 -15.24
CA PRO A 373 0.89 13.92 -15.69
C PRO A 373 1.33 13.29 -17.01
N PHE A 374 1.75 14.10 -17.99
CA PHE A 374 2.20 13.59 -19.29
C PHE A 374 3.53 12.85 -19.18
N ALA A 375 4.48 13.37 -18.39
CA ALA A 375 5.76 12.70 -18.13
C ALA A 375 5.53 11.32 -17.52
N VAL A 376 4.69 11.25 -16.48
CA VAL A 376 4.38 9.99 -15.80
C VAL A 376 3.58 9.03 -16.68
N LEU A 377 2.67 9.54 -17.52
CA LEU A 377 1.95 8.73 -18.51
C LEU A 377 2.91 8.11 -19.54
N CYS A 378 3.86 8.89 -20.07
CA CYS A 378 4.90 8.37 -20.96
C CYS A 378 5.71 7.26 -20.27
N MET A 379 6.11 7.47 -19.02
CA MET A 379 6.82 6.47 -18.22
C MET A 379 5.99 5.19 -18.05
N TRP A 380 4.71 5.33 -17.71
CA TRP A 380 3.79 4.21 -17.55
C TRP A 380 3.62 3.41 -18.84
N LEU A 381 3.38 4.09 -19.96
CA LEU A 381 3.25 3.46 -21.28
C LEU A 381 4.54 2.72 -21.69
N ALA A 382 5.71 3.22 -21.27
CA ALA A 382 7.00 2.56 -21.51
C ALA A 382 7.15 1.27 -20.68
N LEU A 383 6.81 1.31 -19.38
CA LEU A 383 7.12 0.24 -18.42
C LEU A 383 6.02 -0.80 -18.27
N ALA A 384 4.75 -0.43 -18.37
CA ALA A 384 3.63 -1.33 -18.17
C ALA A 384 3.65 -2.56 -19.10
N PRO A 385 4.04 -2.46 -20.40
CA PRO A 385 4.19 -3.64 -21.26
C PRO A 385 5.27 -4.61 -20.75
N LEU A 386 6.37 -4.12 -20.18
CA LEU A 386 7.42 -4.95 -19.60
C LEU A 386 6.92 -5.66 -18.33
N GLY A 387 6.19 -4.95 -17.48
CA GLY A 387 5.56 -5.52 -16.28
C GLY A 387 4.55 -6.61 -16.61
N ARG A 388 3.65 -6.36 -17.57
CA ARG A 388 2.68 -7.37 -18.04
C ARG A 388 3.35 -8.63 -18.59
N ARG A 389 4.50 -8.51 -19.26
CA ARG A 389 5.27 -9.68 -19.74
C ARG A 389 5.86 -10.50 -18.59
N LEU A 390 6.25 -9.87 -17.48
CA LEU A 390 6.72 -10.58 -16.29
C LEU A 390 5.62 -11.36 -15.58
N LEU A 391 4.43 -10.74 -15.48
CA LEU A 391 3.25 -11.28 -14.81
C LEU A 391 2.54 -12.39 -15.59
N LYS A 392 2.78 -12.51 -16.90
CA LYS A 392 2.28 -13.65 -17.67
C LYS A 392 2.89 -14.92 -17.08
N PRO A 393 2.09 -15.90 -16.62
CA PRO A 393 2.59 -17.20 -16.22
C PRO A 393 3.49 -17.69 -17.34
N GLY A 394 4.73 -18.08 -17.01
CA GLY A 394 5.64 -18.60 -18.02
C GLY A 394 4.88 -19.67 -18.78
N GLN A 395 4.62 -19.46 -20.07
CA GLN A 395 4.21 -20.55 -20.94
C GLN A 395 5.31 -21.57 -20.73
N GLY A 396 5.00 -22.63 -19.98
CA GLY A 396 5.98 -23.63 -19.64
C GLY A 396 6.69 -23.99 -20.92
N VAL A 397 8.02 -24.14 -20.85
CA VAL A 397 8.78 -24.74 -21.94
C VAL A 397 8.32 -26.20 -22.02
N SER A 398 7.10 -26.43 -22.51
CA SER A 398 6.47 -27.73 -22.70
C SER A 398 6.99 -28.42 -23.97
N GLY A 399 8.14 -27.98 -24.49
CA GLY A 399 8.74 -28.46 -25.73
C GLY A 399 10.02 -29.29 -25.58
N GLY A 400 10.40 -29.70 -24.36
CA GLY A 400 11.73 -30.30 -24.11
C GLY A 400 11.86 -31.82 -24.17
N THR A 401 10.77 -32.59 -24.19
CA THR A 401 10.83 -34.05 -23.93
C THR A 401 10.43 -34.96 -25.10
N ALA A 402 10.35 -34.44 -26.34
CA ALA A 402 9.93 -35.24 -27.50
C ALA A 402 11.07 -35.78 -28.40
N LEU A 403 12.35 -35.58 -28.06
CA LEU A 403 13.48 -35.86 -28.98
C LEU A 403 14.48 -36.92 -28.49
N ARG A 404 14.05 -37.90 -27.69
CA ARG A 404 14.90 -39.02 -27.24
C ARG A 404 14.43 -40.43 -27.65
N ALA A 405 13.66 -40.55 -28.72
CA ALA A 405 13.14 -41.85 -29.20
C ALA A 405 13.45 -42.16 -30.68
N ARG A 406 14.59 -41.69 -31.23
CA ARG A 406 15.06 -42.12 -32.57
C ARG A 406 16.59 -42.22 -32.62
N SER A 407 17.14 -43.29 -32.03
CA SER A 407 18.45 -43.83 -32.43
C SER A 407 18.63 -45.24 -31.84
N SER A 408 17.83 -46.20 -32.31
CA SER A 408 18.11 -47.63 -32.19
C SER A 408 17.21 -48.39 -33.16
N ALA A 409 17.58 -48.37 -34.44
CA ALA A 409 17.16 -49.32 -35.46
C ALA A 409 18.23 -49.37 -36.55
#